data_AF-A0AA38GI25-F1
#
_entry.id   AF-A0AA38GI25-F1
#
_cell.length_a   1.000
_cell.length_b   1.000
_cell.length_c   1.000
_cell.angle_alpha   90.00
_cell.angle_beta   90.00
_cell.angle_gamma   90.00
#
_symmetry.space_group_name_H-M   'P 1'
#
loop_
_entity.id
_entity.type
_entity.pdbx_description
1 polymer ?
#
loop_
_entity_poly.entity_id
_entity_poly.type
_entity_poly.pdbx_seq_one_letter_code
_entity_poly.pdbx_strand_id
1 'polypeptide(L)' 'YFRQRWLPQLFYDQKMMEFQNLAQGKLTVTEFWERFTKLLKYLPQYQTDKKFRIRKFIMGLNPVIGGE' A
#
# COMPACT_ATOMS: atom_id res chain seq x y z
N TYR A 1 12.19 16.80 -2.68
CA TYR A 1 11.61 18.01 -2.06
C TYR A 1 10.65 18.83 -2.95
N PHE A 2 10.16 18.33 -4.10
CA PHE A 2 9.26 19.12 -4.99
C PHE A 2 7.78 18.70 -5.03
N ARG A 3 7.43 17.46 -4.64
CA ARG A 3 6.07 16.90 -4.84
C ARG A 3 5.02 17.36 -3.82
N GLN A 4 5.42 17.88 -2.66
CA GLN A 4 4.48 18.29 -1.62
C GLN A 4 3.85 19.68 -1.87
N ARG A 5 4.43 20.53 -2.73
CA ARG A 5 3.95 21.90 -2.94
C ARG A 5 2.81 22.00 -3.99
N TRP A 6 2.59 20.97 -4.80
CA TRP A 6 1.72 21.03 -5.99
C TRP A 6 0.61 19.97 -6.05
N LEU A 7 0.62 18.99 -5.15
CA LEU A 7 -0.44 17.98 -5.08
C LEU A 7 -1.50 18.43 -4.07
N PRO A 8 -2.78 18.53 -4.45
CA PRO A 8 -3.85 18.85 -3.53
C PRO A 8 -3.90 17.85 -2.38
N GLN A 9 -4.34 18.26 -1.19
CA GLN A 9 -4.60 17.34 -0.08
C GLN A 9 -5.48 16.15 -0.52
N LEU A 10 -6.48 16.43 -1.35
CA LEU A 10 -7.34 15.43 -1.99
C LEU A 10 -6.58 14.31 -2.71
N PHE A 11 -5.44 14.61 -3.35
CA PHE A 11 -4.63 13.58 -4.01
C PHE A 11 -4.00 12.62 -2.99
N TYR A 12 -3.50 13.14 -1.88
CA TYR A 12 -2.95 12.31 -0.80
C TYR A 12 -4.03 11.49 -0.12
N ASP A 13 -5.22 12.08 0.08
CA ASP A 13 -6.37 11.39 0.66
C ASP A 13 -6.83 10.24 -0.25
N GLN A 14 -6.88 10.46 -1.58
CA GLN A 14 -7.16 9.40 -2.55
C GLN A 14 -6.12 8.27 -2.49
N LYS A 15 -4.82 8.61 -2.40
CA LYS A 15 -3.75 7.59 -2.27
C LYS A 15 -3.82 6.84 -0.95
N MET A 16 -4.26 7.51 0.12
CA MET A 16 -4.50 6.88 1.42
C MET A 16 -5.69 5.91 1.35
N MET A 17 -6.79 6.29 0.72
CA MET A 17 -7.93 5.40 0.48
C MET A 17 -7.53 4.19 -0.38
N GLU A 18 -6.77 4.42 -1.45
CA GLU A 18 -6.24 3.35 -2.31
C GLU A 18 -5.37 2.37 -1.52
N PHE A 19 -4.49 2.88 -0.64
CA PHE A 19 -3.64 2.06 0.21
C PHE A 19 -4.41 1.31 1.31
N GLN A 20 -5.45 1.92 1.88
CA GLN A 20 -6.29 1.27 2.88
C GLN A 20 -7.09 0.10 2.29
N ASN A 21 -7.60 0.27 1.07
CA ASN A 21 -8.38 -0.73 0.34
C ASN A 21 -7.51 -1.71 -0.48
N LEU A 22 -6.19 -1.56 -0.46
CA LEU A 22 -5.29 -2.44 -1.21
C LEU A 22 -5.28 -3.84 -0.60
N ALA A 23 -5.68 -4.82 -1.40
CA ALA A 23 -5.57 -6.26 -1.15
C ALA A 23 -5.00 -6.95 -2.40
N GLN A 24 -4.42 -8.13 -2.23
CA GLN A 24 -3.86 -8.93 -3.31
C GLN A 24 -4.95 -9.30 -4.31
N GLY A 25 -6.06 -9.89 -3.84
CA GLY A 25 -7.21 -10.20 -4.70
C GLY A 25 -6.80 -11.11 -5.86
N LYS A 26 -6.88 -10.61 -7.10
CA LYS A 26 -6.47 -11.38 -8.29
C LYS A 26 -5.00 -11.17 -8.70
N LEU A 27 -4.28 -10.28 -8.02
CA LEU A 27 -2.89 -9.96 -8.34
C LEU A 27 -1.98 -11.09 -7.87
N THR A 28 -0.88 -11.29 -8.60
CA THR A 28 0.26 -12.04 -8.08
C THR A 28 0.86 -11.30 -6.87
N VAL A 29 1.58 -12.03 -6.01
CA VAL A 29 2.26 -11.43 -4.85
C VAL A 29 3.23 -10.32 -5.30
N THR A 30 3.89 -10.50 -6.44
CA THR A 30 4.80 -9.51 -7.02
C THR A 30 4.07 -8.24 -7.46
N GLU A 31 2.98 -8.35 -8.21
CA GLU A 31 2.20 -7.18 -8.65
C GLU A 31 1.57 -6.44 -7.45
N PHE A 32 1.12 -7.18 -6.44
CA PHE A 32 0.64 -6.61 -5.19
C PHE A 32 1.75 -5.85 -4.46
N TRP A 33 2.95 -6.42 -4.36
CA TRP A 33 4.11 -5.76 -3.77
C TRP A 33 4.51 -4.47 -4.51
N GLU A 34 4.52 -4.48 -5.84
CA GLU A 34 4.79 -3.29 -6.64
C GLU A 34 3.77 -2.18 -6.39
N ARG A 35 2.47 -2.51 -6.34
CA ARG A 35 1.42 -1.54 -6.01
C ARG A 35 1.57 -1.01 -4.59
N PHE A 36 1.84 -1.90 -3.63
CA PHE A 36 2.03 -1.55 -2.22
C PHE A 36 3.19 -0.56 -2.03
N THR A 37 4.35 -0.85 -2.64
CA THR A 37 5.53 0.03 -2.56
C THR A 37 5.35 1.34 -3.32
N LYS A 38 4.62 1.34 -4.44
CA LYS A 38 4.29 2.55 -5.20
C LYS A 38 3.41 3.50 -4.39
N LEU A 39 2.42 2.99 -3.66
CA LEU A 39 1.55 3.80 -2.80
C LEU A 39 2.27 4.36 -1.58
N LEU A 40 3.16 3.57 -0.96
CA LEU A 40 3.98 4.05 0.15
C LEU A 40 4.80 5.30 -0.18
N LYS A 41 5.24 5.48 -1.44
CA LYS A 41 5.97 6.69 -1.87
C LYS A 41 5.18 7.99 -1.66
N TYR A 42 3.85 7.91 -1.62
CA TYR A 42 2.96 9.06 -1.40
C TYR A 42 2.53 9.23 0.05
N LEU A 43 2.83 8.27 0.92
CA LEU A 43 2.35 8.24 2.31
C LEU A 43 3.55 8.23 3.28
N PRO A 44 4.24 9.39 3.45
CA PRO A 44 5.46 9.45 4.25
C PRO A 44 5.24 9.02 5.71
N GLN A 45 4.03 9.21 6.26
CA GLN A 45 3.68 8.77 7.62
C GLN A 45 3.77 7.24 7.82
N TYR A 46 3.65 6.46 6.75
CA TYR A 46 3.69 4.99 6.82
C TYR A 46 5.01 4.41 6.33
N GLN A 47 5.91 5.23 5.77
CA GLN A 47 7.21 4.74 5.30
C GLN A 47 8.13 4.35 6.47
N THR A 48 8.07 5.10 7.57
CA THR A 48 8.95 4.98 8.74
C THR A 48 8.55 3.83 9.66
N ASP A 49 7.26 3.47 9.73
CA ASP A 49 6.80 2.36 10.56
C ASP A 49 6.92 1.01 9.84
N LYS A 50 8.05 0.34 10.05
CA LYS A 50 8.33 -0.99 9.51
C LYS A 50 7.32 -2.05 10.01
N LYS A 51 6.90 -1.98 11.27
CA LYS A 51 5.97 -2.98 11.85
C LYS A 51 4.59 -2.85 11.23
N PHE A 52 4.10 -1.62 11.07
CA PHE A 52 2.86 -1.34 10.38
C PHE A 52 2.89 -1.85 8.93
N ARG A 53 3.97 -1.56 8.19
CA ARG A 53 4.12 -2.01 6.79
C ARG A 53 4.04 -3.53 6.64
N ILE A 54 4.75 -4.27 7.50
CA ILE A 54 4.74 -5.74 7.48
C ILE A 54 3.34 -6.26 7.77
N ARG A 55 2.69 -5.75 8.82
CA ARG A 55 1.32 -6.17 9.18
C ARG A 55 0.33 -5.89 8.07
N LYS A 56 0.35 -4.67 7.50
CA LYS A 56 -0.57 -4.28 6.42
C LYS A 56 -0.34 -5.11 5.16
N PHE A 57 0.91 -5.42 4.83
CA PHE A 57 1.23 -6.29 3.70
C PHE A 57 0.64 -7.70 3.90
N ILE A 58 0.89 -8.33 5.05
CA ILE A 58 0.37 -9.67 5.37
C ILE A 58 -1.17 -9.69 5.38
N MET A 59 -1.80 -8.69 6.01
CA MET A 59 -3.27 -8.59 6.04
C MET A 59 -3.91 -8.38 4.66
N GLY A 60 -3.15 -7.80 3.72
CA GLY A 60 -3.60 -7.60 2.35
C GLY A 60 -3.34 -8.81 1.44
N LEU A 61 -2.54 -9.80 1.87
CA LEU A 61 -2.37 -11.03 1.10
C LEU A 61 -3.66 -11.85 1.14
N ASN A 62 -3.90 -12.60 0.08
CA ASN A 62 -4.96 -13.60 0.13
C ASN A 62 -4.61 -14.63 1.21
N PRO A 63 -5.61 -15.19 1.91
CA PRO A 63 -5.36 -16.36 2.74
C PRO A 63 -4.66 -17.40 1.88
N VAL A 64 -3.57 -17.96 2.40
CA VAL A 64 -2.96 -19.13 1.76
C VAL A 64 -4.02 -20.21 1.86
N ILE A 65 -4.80 -20.39 0.79
CA ILE A 65 -5.64 -21.55 0.63
C ILE A 65 -4.65 -22.69 0.43
N GLY A 66 -4.19 -23.26 1.53
CA GLY A 66 -3.57 -24.57 1.55
C GLY A 66 -4.64 -25.56 1.11
N GLY A 67 -4.76 -25.74 -0.20
CA GLY A 67 -5.38 -26.92 -0.76
C GLY A 67 -4.35 -28.02 -0.78
N GLU A 68 -4.30 -28.77 0.31
CA GLU A 68 -3.92 -30.20 0.36
C GLU A 68 -4.84 -30.89 1.37
#